data_AF-A0A1F8NNW8-F1
#
_entry.id   AF-A0A1F8NNW8-F1
#
_cell.length_a   1.000
_cell.length_b   1.000
_cell.length_c   1.000
_cell.angle_alpha   90.00
_cell.angle_beta   90.00
_cell.angle_gamma   90.00
#
_symmetry.space_group_name_H-M   'P 1'
#
loop_
_entity.id
_entity.type
_entity.pdbx_description
1 polymer ?
#
loop_
_entity_poly.entity_id
_entity_poly.type
_entity_poly.pdbx_seq_one_letter_code
_entity_poly.pdbx_strand_id
1 'polypeptide(L)' 'MQIRCQNCHRPFGLDKAVVHAALDQLSSEHLGHYNVHCPHCGKSNQVSRIELQRAAPDWKKTENKTENKPNS' A
#
# COMPACT_ATOMS: atom_id res chain seq x y z
N MET A 1 -10.70 1.31 -0.97
CA MET A 1 -11.00 0.85 0.40
C MET A 1 -11.33 2.02 1.31
N GLN A 2 -12.08 1.81 2.40
CA GLN A 2 -12.33 2.84 3.42
C GLN A 2 -11.49 2.54 4.67
N ILE A 3 -10.81 3.55 5.20
CA ILE A 3 -10.05 3.45 6.45
C ILE A 3 -10.46 4.56 7.43
N ARG A 4 -10.26 4.32 8.72
CA ARG A 4 -10.48 5.32 9.77
C ARG A 4 -9.14 5.91 10.20
N CYS A 5 -9.03 7.23 10.25
CA CYS A 5 -7.83 7.86 10.78
C CYS A 5 -7.63 7.50 12.27
N GLN A 6 -6.44 7.05 12.64
CA GLN A 6 -6.07 6.73 14.01
C GLN A 6 -5.99 7.97 14.92
N ASN A 7 -5.76 9.15 14.33
CA ASN A 7 -5.65 10.41 15.07
C ASN A 7 -6.97 11.16 15.21
N CYS A 8 -7.70 11.43 14.12
CA CYS A 8 -8.94 12.22 14.17
C CYS A 8 -10.23 11.39 14.07
N HIS A 9 -10.10 10.07 13.93
CA HIS A 9 -11.21 9.11 13.85
C HIS A 9 -12.20 9.31 12.69
N ARG A 10 -11.92 10.23 11.75
CA ARG A 10 -12.73 10.42 10.55
C ARG A 10 -12.45 9.32 9.53
N PRO A 11 -13.47 8.72 8.91
CA PRO A 11 -13.29 7.80 7.81
C PRO A 11 -12.85 8.55 6.54
N PHE A 12 -11.99 7.93 5.74
CA PHE A 12 -11.65 8.41 4.40
C PHE A 12 -11.36 7.25 3.46
N GLY A 13 -11.56 7.47 2.16
CA GLY A 13 -11.37 6.48 1.12
C GLY A 13 -9.95 6.52 0.55
N LEU A 14 -9.45 5.34 0.18
CA LEU A 14 -8.34 5.17 -0.75
C LEU A 14 -8.90 4.61 -2.06
N ASP A 15 -8.65 5.32 -3.16
CA ASP A 15 -9.07 4.89 -4.48
C ASP A 15 -8.27 3.68 -4.97
N LYS A 16 -8.84 2.93 -5.92
CA LYS A 16 -8.20 1.74 -6.48
C LYS A 16 -6.79 2.04 -7.02
N ALA A 17 -6.63 3.16 -7.73
CA ALA A 17 -5.33 3.58 -8.25
C ALA A 17 -4.29 3.80 -7.13
N VAL A 18 -4.69 4.42 -6.02
CA VAL A 18 -3.82 4.63 -4.85
C VAL A 18 -3.44 3.30 -4.21
N VAL A 19 -4.40 2.37 -4.07
CA VAL A 19 -4.13 1.04 -3.51
C VAL A 19 -3.14 0.25 -4.38
N HIS A 20 -3.30 0.28 -5.71
CA HIS A 20 -2.39 -0.40 -6.63
C HIS A 20 -0.98 0.21 -6.54
N ALA A 21 -0.86 1.54 -6.61
CA ALA A 21 0.43 2.22 -6.48
C ALA A 21 1.11 1.94 -5.13
N ALA A 22 0.34 1.89 -4.05
CA ALA A 22 0.87 1.50 -2.73
C ALA A 22 1.40 0.07 -2.75
N LEU A 23 0.67 -0.90 -3.31
CA LEU A 23 1.12 -2.29 -3.40
C LEU A 23 2.36 -2.46 -4.29
N ASP A 24 2.47 -1.70 -5.38
CA ASP A 24 3.65 -1.66 -6.23
C ASP A 24 4.87 -1.14 -5.46
N GLN A 25 4.72 -0.03 -4.73
CA GLN A 25 5.77 0.53 -3.88
C GLN A 25 6.22 -0.46 -2.80
N LEU A 26 5.27 -1.05 -2.05
CA LEU A 26 5.57 -2.07 -1.03
C LEU A 26 6.26 -3.31 -1.61
N SER A 27 6.02 -3.61 -2.88
CA SER A 27 6.66 -4.72 -3.61
C SER A 27 8.07 -4.39 -4.05
N SER A 28 8.30 -3.18 -4.55
CA SER A 28 9.63 -2.71 -4.94
C SER A 28 10.56 -2.54 -3.74
N GLU A 29 10.04 -1.99 -2.64
CA GLU A 29 10.83 -1.62 -1.46
C GLU A 29 10.85 -2.70 -0.37
N HIS A 30 10.21 -3.85 -0.60
CA HIS A 30 10.10 -4.95 0.38
C HIS A 30 9.49 -4.51 1.74
N LEU A 31 8.55 -3.56 1.71
CA LEU A 31 7.91 -3.01 2.90
C LEU A 31 6.63 -3.77 3.30
N GLY A 32 6.33 -3.77 4.60
CA GLY A 32 5.10 -4.37 5.14
C GLY A 32 3.92 -3.40 5.26
N HIS A 33 4.16 -2.10 5.28
CA HIS A 33 3.16 -1.07 5.56
C HIS A 33 3.33 0.14 4.65
N TYR A 34 2.21 0.69 4.20
CA TYR A 34 2.14 1.95 3.46
C TYR A 34 1.65 3.08 4.36
N ASN A 35 2.28 4.24 4.26
CA ASN A 35 1.87 5.44 5.00
C ASN A 35 0.93 6.28 4.13
N VAL A 36 -0.26 6.54 4.64
CA VAL A 36 -1.22 7.44 3.99
C VAL A 36 -1.57 8.63 4.88
N HIS A 37 -1.55 9.81 4.28
CA HIS A 37 -1.93 11.04 4.96
C HIS A 37 -3.45 11.20 5.00
N CYS A 38 -3.99 11.42 6.20
CA CYS A 38 -5.41 11.68 6.36
C CYS A 38 -5.76 13.04 5.71
N PRO A 39 -6.77 13.11 4.82
CA PRO A 39 -7.16 14.36 4.16
C PRO A 39 -7.79 15.38 5.12
N HIS A 40 -8.17 14.96 6.34
CA HIS A 40 -8.80 15.83 7.33
C HIS A 40 -7.84 16.44 8.33
N CYS A 41 -6.79 15.72 8.74
CA CYS A 41 -5.87 16.18 9.78
C CYS A 41 -4.38 16.10 9.40
N GLY A 42 -4.05 15.62 8.19
CA GLY A 42 -2.68 15.52 7.67
C GLY A 42 -1.80 14.43 8.30
N LYS A 43 -2.24 13.83 9.42
CA LYS A 43 -1.46 12.77 10.09
C LYS A 43 -1.35 11.52 9.24
N SER A 44 -0.17 10.90 9.29
CA SER A 44 0.08 9.61 8.66
C SER A 44 -0.67 8.50 9.37
N ASN A 45 -1.20 7.57 8.59
CA ASN A 45 -1.82 6.34 9.04
C ASN A 45 -1.14 5.19 8.31
N GLN A 46 -0.81 4.14 9.05
CA GLN A 46 -0.24 2.93 8.45
C GLN A 46 -1.36 2.00 7.99
N VAL A 47 -1.24 1.51 6.77
CA VAL A 47 -2.10 0.45 6.22
C VAL A 47 -1.20 -0.72 5.89
N SER A 48 -1.54 -1.91 6.40
CA SER A 48 -0.73 -3.10 6.14
C SER A 48 -0.86 -3.54 4.67
N ARG A 49 0.18 -4.21 4.18
CA ARG A 49 0.16 -4.86 2.86
C ARG A 49 -1.05 -5.78 2.69
N ILE A 50 -1.40 -6.53 3.72
CA ILE A 50 -2.50 -7.50 3.71
C ILE A 50 -3.84 -6.77 3.51
N GLU A 51 -4.06 -5.66 4.20
CA GLU A 51 -5.27 -4.85 4.03
C GLU A 51 -5.39 -4.28 2.61
N LEU A 52 -4.27 -3.78 2.05
CA LEU A 52 -4.24 -3.29 0.68
C LEU A 52 -4.52 -4.42 -0.34
N GLN A 53 -3.94 -5.61 -0.14
CA GLN A 53 -4.19 -6.77 -1.02
C GLN A 53 -5.65 -7.21 -0.98
N ARG A 54 -6.28 -7.23 0.20
CA ARG A 54 -7.72 -7.52 0.32
C ARG A 54 -8.58 -6.48 -0.40
N ALA A 55 -8.13 -5.23 -0.45
CA ALA A 55 -8.83 -4.15 -1.14
C ALA A 55 -8.65 -4.15 -2.66
N ALA A 56 -7.66 -4.87 -3.18
CA ALA A 56 -7.34 -4.97 -4.60
C ALA A 56 -7.08 -6.44 -5.00
N PRO A 57 -8.12 -7.29 -5.03
CA PRO A 57 -7.97 -8.71 -5.37
C PRO A 57 -7.49 -8.94 -6.82
N ASP A 58 -7.68 -7.96 -7.70
CA ASP A 58 -7.20 -7.99 -9.08
C ASP A 58 -5.76 -7.46 -9.23
N TRP A 59 -5.15 -6.93 -8.18
CA TRP A 59 -3.75 -6.54 -8.20
C TRP A 59 -2.88 -7.78 -8.34
N LYS A 60 -2.08 -7.81 -9.40
CA LYS A 60 -1.06 -8.83 -9.62
C LYS A 60 0.28 -8.19 -9.30
N LYS A 61 1.07 -8.85 -8.45
CA LYS A 61 2.47 -8.46 -8.29
C LYS A 61 3.12 -8.54 -9.66
N THR A 62 3.51 -7.40 -10.21
CA THR A 62 4.38 -7.38 -11.36
C THR A 62 5.69 -7.98 -10.88
N GLU A 63 5.89 -9.26 -11.17
CA GLU A 63 7.18 -9.90 -10.99
C GLU A 63 8.12 -9.22 -11.96
N ASN A 64 8.70 -8.09 -11.54
CA ASN A 64 9.94 -7.64 -12.11
C ASN A 64 10.91 -8.80 -11.88
N LYS A 65 11.12 -9.58 -12.94
CA LYS A 65 12.22 -10.52 -13.08
C LYS A 65 13.45 -9.84 -12.48
N THR A 66 13.84 -10.25 -11.28
CA THR A 66 15.25 -10.20 -10.89
C THR A 66 15.94 -11.22 -11.77
N GLU A 67 16.24 -10.81 -13.00
CA GLU A 67 17.20 -11.51 -13.84
C GLU A 67 18.59 -10.92 -13.56
N ASN A 68 19.50 -11.83 -13.20
CA ASN A 68 20.98 -11.77 -13.22
C ASN A 68 21.70 -11.35 -11.92
N LYS A 69 22.72 -12.08 -11.42
CA LYS A 69 23.50 -13.24 -11.93
C LYS A 69 24.33 -13.90 -10.78
N PRO A 70 24.98 -15.08 -11.00
CA PRO A 70 25.53 -15.96 -9.97
C PRO A 70 26.93 -15.53 -9.48
N ASN A 71 27.27 -15.95 -8.26
CA ASN A 71 28.64 -15.98 -7.70
C ASN A 71 28.72 -17.23 -6.81
N SER A 72 29.74 -18.06 -6.80
CA SER A 72 30.98 -18.24 -7.59
C SER A 72 31.40 -19.70 -7.37
#